data_AF-A0A832VPB7-F1
#
_entry.id   AF-A0A832VPB7-F1
#
_cell.length_a   1.000
_cell.length_b   1.000
_cell.length_c   1.000
_cell.angle_alpha   90.00
_cell.angle_beta   90.00
_cell.angle_gamma   90.00
#
_symmetry.space_group_name_H-M   'P 1'
#
loop_
_entity.id
_entity.type
_entity.pdbx_description
1 polymer ?
#
loop_
_entity_poly.entity_id
_entity_poly.type
_entity_poly.pdbx_seq_one_letter_code
_entity_poly.pdbx_strand_id
1 'polypeptide(L)'
;MCLREKPSLLASHPFGMVEGGATMTVKKLKMAPERPRLPEWFRTRLPTGEQARKFNQTKATVDENMLNTVCQEARCPNIHECWAAKDATFMVAGQECTRGCRFCAVGTIKTPPPL
;
A
#
# COMPACT_ATOMS: atom_id res chain seq x y z
N MET A 1 -21.94 17.31 24.03
CA MET A 1 -20.86 18.14 24.61
C MET A 1 -19.60 17.98 23.76
N CYS A 2 -19.52 18.71 22.65
CA CYS A 2 -18.29 18.94 21.91
C CYS A 2 -18.19 20.46 21.75
N LEU A 3 -17.65 21.13 22.76
CA LEU A 3 -17.27 22.53 22.67
C LEU A 3 -15.77 22.60 22.82
N ARG A 4 -15.08 22.90 21.73
CA ARG A 4 -13.75 23.48 21.78
C ARG A 4 -13.75 24.68 20.84
N GLU A 5 -14.07 25.81 21.44
CA GLU A 5 -13.91 27.14 20.86
C GLU A 5 -12.43 27.33 20.47
N LYS A 6 -12.18 27.75 19.23
CA LYS A 6 -10.89 28.34 18.85
C LYS A 6 -11.12 29.84 18.66
N PRO A 7 -10.43 30.70 19.42
CA PRO A 7 -10.57 32.14 19.31
C PRO A 7 -9.89 32.67 18.04
N SER A 8 -10.59 33.62 17.44
CA SER A 8 -10.10 34.58 16.45
C SER A 8 -8.86 35.31 16.97
N LEU A 9 -7.74 35.18 16.27
CA LEU A 9 -6.62 36.12 16.32
C LEU A 9 -6.16 36.41 14.89
N LEU A 10 -6.68 37.53 14.38
CA LEU A 10 -6.14 38.29 13.27
C LEU A 10 -4.77 38.85 13.69
N ALA A 11 -3.72 38.50 12.95
CA ALA A 11 -2.45 39.21 12.98
C ALA A 11 -1.93 39.37 11.54
N SER A 12 -2.02 40.61 11.08
CA SER A 12 -1.52 41.16 9.83
C SER A 12 -0.06 40.79 9.57
N HIS A 13 0.20 40.11 8.44
CA HIS A 13 1.52 40.06 7.82
C HIS A 13 1.48 40.86 6.52
N PRO A 14 2.49 41.72 6.24
CA PRO A 14 2.57 42.44 4.97
C PRO A 14 2.97 41.42 3.90
N PHE A 15 2.00 41.02 3.07
CA PHE A 15 2.24 40.17 1.91
C PHE A 15 2.96 41.03 0.87
N GLY A 16 4.29 41.00 0.87
CA GLY A 16 5.09 41.53 -0.21
C GLY A 16 4.79 40.74 -1.49
N MET A 17 4.28 41.44 -2.51
CA MET A 17 4.19 40.95 -3.87
C MET A 17 5.60 40.56 -4.35
N VAL A 18 5.86 39.27 -4.51
CA VAL A 18 6.96 38.78 -5.35
C VAL A 18 6.33 38.35 -6.67
N GLU A 19 6.47 39.20 -7.69
CA GLU A 19 6.14 38.88 -9.08
C GLU A 19 7.18 37.87 -9.60
N GLY A 20 6.86 36.57 -9.47
CA GLY A 20 7.65 35.47 -10.00
C GLY A 20 6.81 34.64 -10.97
N GLY A 21 6.57 35.16 -12.18
CA GLY A 21 5.89 34.45 -13.26
C GLY A 21 6.72 33.30 -13.82
N ALA A 22 6.75 32.16 -13.13
CA ALA A 22 7.29 30.93 -13.66
C ALA A 22 6.30 30.31 -14.66
N THR A 23 6.64 30.33 -15.95
CA THR A 23 5.92 29.60 -16.99
C THR A 23 6.07 28.10 -16.76
N MET A 24 5.00 27.46 -16.28
CA MET A 24 4.98 26.01 -16.09
C MET A 24 4.92 25.30 -17.45
N THR A 25 6.09 24.91 -17.96
CA THR A 25 6.19 24.06 -19.15
C THR A 25 5.86 22.62 -18.77
N VAL A 26 4.66 22.16 -19.15
CA VAL A 26 4.25 20.76 -18.95
C VAL A 26 5.08 19.88 -19.90
N LYS A 27 6.11 19.21 -19.37
CA LYS A 27 6.86 18.20 -20.12
C LYS A 27 5.95 17.02 -20.45
N LYS A 28 5.72 16.79 -21.74
CA LYS A 28 4.94 15.65 -22.26
C LYS A 28 5.68 14.34 -21.98
N LEU A 29 5.19 13.55 -21.03
CA LEU A 29 5.72 12.23 -20.72
C LEU A 29 5.37 11.24 -21.84
N LYS A 30 6.35 10.46 -22.30
CA LYS A 30 6.14 9.39 -23.28
C LYS A 30 5.48 8.20 -22.58
N MET A 31 4.34 7.72 -23.10
CA MET A 31 3.68 6.53 -22.58
C MET A 31 4.53 5.28 -22.81
N ALA A 32 4.58 4.39 -21.82
CA ALA A 32 5.22 3.08 -21.94
C ALA A 32 4.45 2.20 -22.96
N PRO A 33 5.13 1.24 -23.62
CA PRO A 33 4.47 0.30 -24.51
C PRO A 33 3.41 -0.52 -23.76
N GLU A 34 2.28 -0.78 -24.45
CA GLU A 34 1.16 -1.51 -23.88
C GLU A 34 1.55 -2.97 -23.59
N ARG A 35 1.38 -3.40 -22.34
CA ARG A 35 1.62 -4.79 -21.95
C ARG A 35 0.43 -5.64 -22.36
N PRO A 36 0.64 -6.89 -22.85
CA PRO A 36 -0.45 -7.80 -23.13
C PRO A 36 -1.27 -8.02 -21.85
N ARG A 37 -2.59 -7.95 -21.97
CA ARG A 37 -3.50 -8.21 -20.85
C ARG A 37 -3.40 -9.67 -20.42
N LEU A 38 -3.62 -9.91 -19.13
CA LEU A 38 -3.72 -11.29 -18.63
C LEU A 38 -4.95 -11.99 -19.22
N PRO A 39 -4.85 -13.32 -19.47
CA PRO A 39 -5.99 -14.11 -19.91
C PRO A 39 -7.18 -14.03 -18.94
N GLU A 40 -8.39 -14.23 -19.47
CA GLU A 40 -9.64 -14.18 -18.68
C GLU A 40 -9.62 -15.14 -17.48
N TRP A 41 -9.12 -16.35 -17.67
CA TRP A 41 -9.08 -17.41 -16.65
C TRP A 41 -8.10 -17.11 -15.49
N PHE A 42 -7.22 -16.13 -15.62
CA PHE A 42 -6.25 -15.76 -14.59
C PHE A 42 -6.83 -14.76 -13.55
N ARG A 43 -8.07 -14.29 -13.72
CA ARG A 43 -8.65 -13.29 -12.81
C ARG A 43 -9.11 -13.91 -11.49
N THR A 44 -8.67 -13.32 -10.39
CA THR A 44 -9.15 -13.64 -9.04
C THR A 44 -10.55 -13.07 -8.80
N ARG A 45 -11.34 -13.77 -7.99
CA ARG A 45 -12.65 -13.31 -7.50
C ARG A 45 -12.50 -12.63 -6.14
N LEU A 46 -13.18 -11.50 -5.96
CA LEU A 46 -13.24 -10.84 -4.65
C LEU A 46 -14.24 -11.56 -3.73
N PRO A 47 -13.93 -11.68 -2.43
CA PRO A 47 -14.82 -12.34 -1.49
C PRO A 47 -16.04 -11.47 -1.23
N THR A 48 -17.21 -12.09 -1.02
CA THR A 48 -18.46 -11.41 -0.70
C THR A 48 -19.14 -12.05 0.51
N GLY A 49 -20.07 -11.32 1.14
CA GLY A 49 -20.85 -11.82 2.28
C GLY A 49 -19.98 -12.37 3.41
N GLU A 50 -20.21 -13.63 3.76
CA GLU A 50 -19.53 -14.31 4.87
C GLU A 50 -18.02 -14.47 4.64
N GLN A 51 -17.61 -14.77 3.41
CA GLN A 51 -16.19 -14.90 3.04
C GLN A 51 -15.47 -13.56 3.18
N ALA A 52 -16.12 -12.44 2.82
CA ALA A 52 -15.56 -11.11 3.01
C ALA A 52 -15.35 -10.79 4.50
N ARG A 53 -16.28 -11.22 5.36
CA ARG A 53 -16.15 -11.06 6.82
C ARG A 53 -14.97 -11.86 7.37
N LYS A 54 -14.81 -13.13 6.96
CA LYS A 54 -13.68 -13.97 7.38
C LYS A 54 -12.34 -13.40 6.90
N PHE A 55 -12.27 -12.97 5.64
CA PHE A 55 -11.11 -12.28 5.09
C PHE A 55 -10.72 -11.07 5.95
N ASN A 56 -11.70 -10.21 6.27
CA ASN A 56 -11.46 -9.02 7.10
C ASN A 56 -11.03 -9.38 8.52
N GLN A 57 -11.55 -10.48 9.09
CA GLN A 57 -11.12 -10.96 10.40
C GLN A 57 -9.65 -11.37 10.39
N THR A 58 -9.23 -12.21 9.44
CA THR A 58 -7.82 -12.62 9.31
C THR A 58 -6.92 -11.44 9.02
N LYS A 59 -7.34 -10.53 8.14
CA LYS A 59 -6.63 -9.27 7.86
C LYS A 59 -6.42 -8.45 9.14
N ALA A 60 -7.49 -8.23 9.91
CA ALA A 60 -7.42 -7.47 11.15
C ALA A 60 -6.46 -8.12 12.15
N THR A 61 -6.50 -9.45 12.31
CA THR A 61 -5.57 -10.16 13.18
C THR A 61 -4.11 -10.00 12.74
N VAL A 62 -3.82 -10.09 11.42
CA VAL A 62 -2.47 -9.86 10.89
C VAL A 62 -1.99 -8.44 11.19
N ASP A 63 -2.85 -7.44 10.90
CA ASP A 63 -2.52 -6.02 11.07
C ASP A 63 -2.34 -5.64 12.54
N GLU A 64 -3.25 -6.06 13.43
CA GLU A 64 -3.25 -5.78 14.87
C GLU A 64 -2.01 -6.35 15.58
N ASN A 65 -1.53 -7.50 15.11
CA ASN A 65 -0.34 -8.16 15.65
C ASN A 65 0.95 -7.75 14.94
N MET A 66 0.89 -6.78 14.01
CA MET A 66 2.02 -6.29 13.23
C MET A 66 2.81 -7.44 12.55
N LEU A 67 2.09 -8.43 12.03
CA LEU A 67 2.68 -9.61 11.41
C LEU A 67 2.93 -9.36 9.92
N ASN A 68 4.11 -9.76 9.45
CA ASN A 68 4.41 -9.76 8.02
C ASN A 68 3.96 -11.08 7.40
N THR A 69 3.34 -11.02 6.22
CA THR A 69 2.88 -12.23 5.51
C THR A 69 3.37 -12.23 4.07
N VAL A 70 3.76 -13.39 3.56
CA VAL A 70 4.10 -13.52 2.13
C VAL A 70 2.86 -13.25 1.25
N CYS A 71 1.66 -13.43 1.81
CA CYS A 71 0.40 -13.11 1.16
C CYS A 71 0.35 -11.64 0.70
N GLN A 72 0.76 -10.72 1.58
CA GLN A 72 0.82 -9.28 1.30
C GLN A 72 2.11 -8.92 0.55
N GLU A 73 3.27 -9.28 1.08
CA GLU A 73 4.57 -8.80 0.58
C GLU A 73 4.87 -9.28 -0.84
N ALA A 74 4.47 -10.51 -1.18
CA ALA A 74 4.66 -11.06 -2.53
C ALA A 74 3.51 -10.76 -3.49
N ARG A 75 2.48 -9.99 -3.06
CA ARG A 75 1.28 -9.68 -3.85
C ARG A 75 0.56 -10.94 -4.35
N CYS A 76 0.35 -11.89 -3.44
CA CYS A 76 -0.20 -13.19 -3.79
C CYS A 76 -1.61 -13.05 -4.40
N PRO A 77 -1.87 -13.63 -5.59
CA PRO A 77 -3.19 -13.53 -6.24
C PRO A 77 -4.30 -14.26 -5.47
N ASN A 78 -3.95 -15.11 -4.51
CA ASN A 78 -4.87 -15.97 -3.75
C ASN A 78 -5.15 -15.44 -2.33
N ILE A 79 -4.66 -14.25 -1.97
CA ILE A 79 -4.83 -13.69 -0.62
C ILE A 79 -6.30 -13.68 -0.16
N HIS A 80 -7.24 -13.44 -1.08
CA HIS A 80 -8.66 -13.42 -0.77
C HIS A 80 -9.22 -14.77 -0.35
N GLU A 81 -8.88 -15.85 -1.05
CA GLU A 81 -9.36 -17.19 -0.73
C GLU A 81 -8.65 -17.77 0.49
N CYS A 82 -7.33 -17.61 0.62
CA CYS A 82 -6.56 -18.11 1.75
C CYS A 82 -7.05 -17.47 3.06
N TRP A 83 -7.14 -16.14 3.11
CA TRP A 83 -7.55 -15.44 4.33
C TRP A 83 -9.02 -15.65 4.65
N ALA A 84 -9.90 -15.78 3.64
CA ALA A 84 -11.29 -16.17 3.89
C ALA A 84 -11.40 -17.61 4.44
N ALA A 85 -10.45 -18.49 4.13
CA ALA A 85 -10.30 -19.81 4.73
C ALA A 85 -9.57 -19.80 6.10
N LYS A 86 -9.20 -18.62 6.62
CA LYS A 86 -8.40 -18.43 7.84
C LYS A 86 -7.00 -19.05 7.77
N ASP A 87 -6.40 -19.03 6.58
CA ASP A 87 -5.03 -19.51 6.33
C ASP A 87 -4.11 -18.35 5.93
N ALA A 88 -2.90 -18.31 6.49
CA ALA A 88 -1.89 -17.30 6.22
C ALA A 88 -0.48 -17.86 6.41
N THR A 89 0.45 -17.43 5.55
CA THR A 89 1.87 -17.79 5.65
C THR A 89 2.68 -16.57 6.11
N PHE A 90 3.27 -16.68 7.30
CA PHE A 90 4.00 -15.60 7.95
C PHE A 90 5.45 -15.50 7.51
N MET A 91 5.99 -14.27 7.56
CA MET A 91 7.40 -13.97 7.39
C MET A 91 7.99 -13.55 8.74
N VAL A 92 8.97 -14.30 9.23
CA VAL A 92 9.52 -14.13 10.59
C VAL A 92 10.60 -13.04 10.70
N ALA A 93 11.26 -12.68 9.60
CA ALA A 93 12.43 -11.80 9.58
C ALA A 93 12.13 -10.40 9.02
N GLY A 94 10.87 -9.95 9.12
CA GLY A 94 10.43 -8.68 8.56
C GLY A 94 9.82 -8.79 7.16
N GLN A 95 9.53 -7.63 6.58
CA GLN A 95 8.88 -7.48 5.27
C GLN A 95 9.87 -7.37 4.09
N GLU A 96 11.16 -7.17 4.37
CA GLU A 96 12.18 -6.97 3.33
C GLU A 96 13.14 -8.17 3.21
N CYS A 97 13.62 -8.42 2.00
CA CYS A 97 14.58 -9.47 1.71
C CYS A 97 15.92 -8.86 1.28
N THR A 98 17.03 -9.49 1.67
CA THR A 98 18.37 -9.10 1.20
C THR A 98 18.71 -9.62 -0.19
N ARG A 99 17.91 -10.55 -0.72
CA ARG A 99 18.07 -11.12 -2.06
C ARG A 99 17.17 -10.39 -3.06
N GLY A 100 17.74 -10.01 -4.20
CA GLY A 100 17.00 -9.39 -5.31
C GLY A 100 16.55 -10.40 -6.37
N CYS A 101 15.70 -11.36 -5.99
CA CYS A 101 15.16 -12.35 -6.93
C CYS A 101 14.33 -11.68 -8.04
N ARG A 102 14.59 -12.01 -9.30
CA ARG A 102 13.94 -11.33 -10.45
C ARG A 102 12.43 -11.57 -10.58
N PHE A 103 11.93 -12.60 -9.93
CA PHE A 103 10.51 -12.98 -9.93
C PHE A 103 9.77 -12.55 -8.66
N CYS A 104 10.49 -12.20 -7.60
CA CYS A 104 9.89 -11.95 -6.28
C CYS A 104 9.45 -10.49 -6.17
N ALA A 105 8.24 -10.26 -5.64
CA ALA A 105 7.70 -8.92 -5.45
C ALA A 105 7.99 -8.32 -4.06
N VAL A 106 8.58 -9.10 -3.15
CA VAL A 106 8.96 -8.66 -1.79
C VAL A 106 9.98 -7.52 -1.87
N GLY A 107 9.85 -6.53 -0.97
CA GLY A 107 10.78 -5.41 -0.88
C GLY A 107 12.23 -5.87 -0.73
N THR A 108 13.17 -5.19 -1.37
CA THR A 108 14.59 -5.56 -1.33
C THR A 108 15.42 -4.50 -0.60
N ILE A 109 16.13 -4.90 0.46
CA ILE A 109 17.07 -4.06 1.19
C ILE A 109 18.45 -4.71 1.21
N LYS A 110 19.49 -3.99 0.81
CA LYS A 110 20.86 -4.55 0.80
C LYS A 110 21.47 -4.65 2.20
N THR A 111 21.17 -3.69 3.07
CA THR A 111 21.78 -3.55 4.38
C THR A 111 20.67 -3.36 5.42
N PRO A 112 20.08 -4.45 5.93
CA PRO A 112 19.05 -4.35 6.96
C PRO A 112 19.66 -3.92 8.31
N PRO A 113 18.85 -3.31 9.22
CA PRO A 113 19.24 -3.11 10.60
C PRO A 113 19.61 -4.45 11.29
N PRO A 114 20.49 -4.42 12.31
CA PRO A 114 20.74 -5.60 13.14
C PRO A 114 19.46 -6.01 13.89
N LEU A 115 19.34 -7.32 14.15
CA LEU A 115 18.23 -7.94 14.89
C LEU A 115 18.34 -7.73 16.39
#